data_AF-A0A7S4D4D6-F1
#
_entry.id   AF-A0A7S4D4D6-F1
#
_cell.length_a   1.000
_cell.length_b   1.000
_cell.length_c   1.000
_cell.angle_alpha   90.00
_cell.angle_beta   90.00
_cell.angle_gamma   90.00
#
_symmetry.space_group_name_H-M   'P 1'
#
loop_
_entity.id
_entity.type
_entity.pdbx_description
1 polymer ?
#
loop_
_entity_poly.entity_id
_entity_poly.type
_entity_poly.pdbx_seq_one_letter_code
_entity_poly.pdbx_strand_id
1 'polypeptide(L)'
;MTLEEINTSLKKYGIKKMASKKAAGRRLIEILTELNTQAHTTRNEAAPPKKAASKKPKGSSSDSKEQVDGNDADGSAKKKKKTSKKAEFVHEENRPLAEAFRSLGGYAMKDGSGNARFKGGTYMKAAKAFREYEEVVESGRQLKGKIKGVGPKVMALVDEFMETGVIAELQEYKATFGDDS
;
A
#
# COMPACT_ATOMS: atom_id res chain seq x y z
N MET A 1 4.97 -8.89 -22.65
CA MET A 1 5.57 -10.23 -22.83
C MET A 1 4.53 -11.30 -23.09
N THR A 2 4.53 -11.79 -24.32
CA THR A 2 3.86 -12.99 -24.84
C THR A 2 4.64 -14.25 -24.46
N LEU A 3 4.06 -15.43 -24.68
CA LEU A 3 4.74 -16.71 -24.42
C LEU A 3 5.98 -16.90 -25.31
N GLU A 4 5.93 -16.41 -26.55
CA GLU A 4 7.04 -16.52 -27.50
C GLU A 4 8.23 -15.64 -27.10
N GLU A 5 7.98 -14.42 -26.63
CA GLU A 5 9.04 -13.54 -26.10
C GLU A 5 9.75 -14.17 -24.89
N ILE A 6 8.98 -14.79 -23.99
CA ILE A 6 9.53 -15.46 -22.79
C ILE A 6 10.33 -16.70 -23.21
N ASN A 7 9.81 -17.53 -24.11
CA ASN A 7 10.52 -18.71 -24.61
C ASN A 7 11.79 -18.35 -25.40
N THR A 8 11.78 -17.23 -26.14
CA THR A 8 12.96 -16.71 -26.81
C THR A 8 14.04 -16.29 -25.82
N SER A 9 13.64 -15.64 -24.72
CA SER A 9 14.55 -15.28 -23.63
C SER A 9 15.11 -16.52 -22.94
N LEU A 10 14.27 -17.52 -22.64
CA LEU A 10 14.68 -18.79 -22.05
C LEU A 10 15.65 -19.59 -22.94
N LYS A 11 15.49 -19.53 -24.27
CA LYS A 11 16.41 -20.17 -25.23
C LYS A 11 17.84 -19.62 -25.11
N LYS A 12 18.01 -18.33 -24.80
CA LYS A 12 19.33 -17.71 -24.56
C LYS A 12 20.05 -18.34 -23.36
N TYR A 13 19.29 -18.83 -22.39
CA TYR A 13 19.77 -19.51 -21.19
C TYR A 13 19.79 -21.05 -21.35
N GLY A 14 19.65 -21.58 -22.58
CA GLY A 14 19.68 -23.02 -22.84
C GLY A 14 18.44 -23.81 -22.38
N ILE A 15 17.36 -23.12 -22.00
CA ILE A 15 16.14 -23.76 -21.50
C ILE A 15 15.19 -24.08 -22.65
N LYS A 16 14.64 -25.31 -22.63
CA LYS A 16 13.64 -25.77 -23.61
C LYS A 16 12.37 -24.93 -23.54
N LYS A 17 11.73 -24.74 -24.71
CA LYS A 17 10.45 -24.01 -24.81
C LYS A 17 9.40 -24.60 -23.85
N MET A 18 8.66 -23.72 -23.20
CA MET A 18 7.64 -24.07 -22.24
C MET A 18 6.25 -23.90 -22.86
N ALA A 19 5.34 -24.85 -22.59
CA ALA A 19 3.99 -24.87 -23.16
C ALA A 19 3.02 -23.86 -22.53
N SER A 20 3.38 -23.25 -21.40
CA SER A 20 2.53 -22.32 -20.66
C SER A 20 3.25 -21.02 -20.33
N LYS A 21 2.59 -19.89 -20.61
CA LYS A 21 3.05 -18.54 -20.24
C LYS A 21 3.39 -18.40 -18.76
N LYS A 22 2.59 -19.02 -17.89
CA LYS A 22 2.81 -18.98 -16.44
C LYS A 22 4.06 -19.77 -16.04
N ALA A 23 4.31 -20.91 -16.66
CA ALA A 23 5.47 -21.74 -16.36
C ALA A 23 6.77 -21.15 -16.94
N ALA A 24 6.69 -20.61 -18.16
CA ALA A 24 7.78 -19.90 -18.83
C ALA A 24 8.20 -18.65 -18.03
N GLY A 25 7.23 -17.83 -17.63
CA GLY A 25 7.51 -16.60 -16.88
C GLY A 25 8.14 -16.87 -15.52
N ARG A 26 7.67 -17.91 -14.81
CA ARG A 26 8.28 -18.32 -13.53
C ARG A 26 9.74 -18.73 -13.68
N ARG A 27 10.05 -19.53 -14.70
CA ARG A 27 11.44 -19.93 -14.97
C ARG A 27 12.33 -18.75 -15.34
N LEU A 28 11.82 -17.81 -16.12
CA LEU A 28 12.58 -16.62 -16.48
C LEU A 28 12.90 -15.73 -15.25
N ILE A 29 11.93 -15.55 -14.35
CA ILE A 29 12.12 -14.80 -13.10
C ILE A 29 13.16 -15.49 -12.19
N GLU A 30 13.11 -16.81 -12.09
CA GLU A 30 14.05 -17.61 -11.29
C GLU A 30 15.49 -17.39 -11.77
N ILE A 31 15.75 -17.49 -13.07
CA ILE A 31 17.07 -17.25 -13.67
C ILE A 31 17.55 -15.82 -13.44
N LEU A 32 16.69 -14.82 -13.66
CA LEU A 32 17.06 -13.41 -13.45
C LEU A 32 17.41 -13.14 -11.98
N THR A 33 16.72 -13.82 -11.06
CA THR A 33 17.01 -13.73 -9.62
C THR A 33 18.33 -14.41 -9.26
N GLU A 34 18.62 -15.59 -9.84
CA GLU A 34 19.90 -16.29 -9.66
C GLU A 34 21.10 -15.50 -10.19
N LEU A 35 20.96 -14.87 -11.36
CA LEU A 35 22.00 -14.00 -11.94
C LEU A 35 22.28 -12.78 -11.07
N ASN A 36 21.23 -12.14 -10.55
CA ASN A 36 21.40 -10.99 -9.66
C ASN A 36 22.01 -11.40 -8.31
N THR A 37 21.72 -12.61 -7.82
CA THR A 37 22.27 -13.13 -6.57
C THR A 37 23.76 -13.47 -6.69
N GLN A 38 24.20 -14.02 -7.83
CA GLN A 38 25.62 -14.28 -8.09
C GLN A 38 26.46 -13.00 -8.17
N ALA A 39 25.86 -11.86 -8.55
CA ALA A 39 26.53 -10.56 -8.57
C ALA A 39 26.83 -10.00 -7.16
N HIS A 40 26.29 -10.57 -6.09
CA HIS A 40 26.42 -10.06 -4.72
C HIS A 40 27.28 -10.95 -3.77
N THR A 41 27.95 -11.98 -4.27
CA THR A 41 28.73 -12.93 -3.43
C THR A 41 30.26 -12.82 -3.55
N THR A 42 30.79 -11.63 -3.82
CA THR A 42 32.22 -11.29 -3.60
C THR A 42 32.39 -10.02 -2.78
N ARG A 43 31.77 -9.98 -1.60
CA ARG A 43 32.30 -9.30 -0.39
C ARG A 43 31.42 -9.65 0.80
N ASN A 44 32.05 -10.05 1.90
CA ASN A 44 31.45 -10.40 3.19
C ASN A 44 30.77 -11.76 3.31
N GLU A 45 31.64 -12.74 3.55
CA GLU A 45 31.47 -13.82 4.51
C GLU A 45 30.83 -13.34 5.84
N ALA A 46 29.61 -13.80 6.13
CA ALA A 46 29.07 -14.13 7.45
C ALA A 46 27.63 -14.67 7.31
N ALA A 47 27.46 -15.97 7.52
CA ALA A 47 26.24 -16.76 7.33
C ALA A 47 25.38 -16.85 8.64
N PRO A 48 24.27 -17.65 8.77
CA PRO A 48 23.61 -18.54 7.79
C PRO A 48 22.03 -18.49 7.90
N PRO A 49 21.21 -19.48 7.44
CA PRO A 49 20.00 -19.21 6.64
C PRO A 49 18.69 -19.72 7.27
N LYS A 50 17.52 -19.31 6.77
CA LYS A 50 16.27 -20.08 6.96
C LYS A 50 15.59 -20.38 5.63
N LYS A 51 15.50 -21.69 5.38
CA LYS A 51 15.09 -22.39 4.17
C LYS A 51 13.62 -22.16 3.80
N ALA A 52 13.42 -22.18 2.48
CA ALA A 52 12.18 -22.39 1.77
C ALA A 52 11.48 -23.72 2.12
N ALA A 53 10.15 -23.76 1.93
CA ALA A 53 9.47 -24.98 1.47
C ALA A 53 8.20 -24.62 0.68
N SER A 54 8.20 -25.12 -0.55
CA SER A 54 7.18 -25.08 -1.59
C SER A 54 6.10 -26.15 -1.38
N LYS A 55 4.88 -25.92 -1.89
CA LYS A 55 4.13 -26.80 -2.83
C LYS A 55 2.62 -26.48 -2.87
N LYS A 56 2.08 -26.39 -4.09
CA LYS A 56 0.66 -26.59 -4.50
C LYS A 56 0.62 -27.92 -5.29
N PRO A 57 -0.50 -28.68 -5.45
CA PRO A 57 -1.77 -28.17 -6.02
C PRO A 57 -3.13 -28.88 -5.70
N LYS A 58 -4.21 -28.13 -5.97
CA LYS A 58 -5.57 -28.46 -6.48
C LYS A 58 -6.42 -29.63 -5.92
N GLY A 59 -7.65 -29.31 -5.52
CA GLY A 59 -8.80 -30.22 -5.56
C GLY A 59 -9.95 -29.76 -4.67
N SER A 60 -11.15 -29.66 -5.23
CA SER A 60 -12.41 -29.17 -4.65
C SER A 60 -13.02 -30.07 -3.58
N SER A 61 -13.61 -29.49 -2.53
CA SER A 61 -15.05 -29.56 -2.19
C SER A 61 -15.31 -29.37 -0.69
N SER A 62 -16.39 -28.65 -0.42
CA SER A 62 -17.27 -28.76 0.76
C SER A 62 -16.70 -28.53 2.17
N ASP A 63 -17.13 -27.38 2.69
CA ASP A 63 -17.88 -27.27 3.94
C ASP A 63 -17.11 -27.15 5.27
N SER A 64 -17.69 -26.29 6.12
CA SER A 64 -17.43 -26.05 7.55
C SER A 64 -16.27 -25.10 7.95
N LYS A 65 -16.69 -23.89 8.37
CA LYS A 65 -16.30 -23.16 9.62
C LYS A 65 -14.79 -22.97 9.86
N GLU A 66 -14.24 -21.76 9.87
CA GLU A 66 -14.50 -20.70 10.85
C GLU A 66 -14.44 -19.30 10.21
N GLN A 67 -15.53 -18.57 10.38
CA GLN A 67 -15.54 -17.12 10.41
C GLN A 67 -14.75 -16.69 11.65
N VAL A 68 -13.76 -15.83 11.46
CA VAL A 68 -13.24 -15.03 12.55
C VAL A 68 -13.72 -13.62 12.29
N ASP A 69 -14.82 -13.30 12.97
CA ASP A 69 -15.30 -11.99 13.39
C ASP A 69 -14.29 -10.86 13.14
N GLY A 70 -14.62 -9.82 12.38
CA GLY A 70 -15.85 -9.08 12.57
C GLY A 70 -15.85 -8.42 13.95
N ASN A 71 -14.78 -7.74 14.33
CA ASN A 71 -14.90 -6.76 15.42
C ASN A 71 -15.35 -5.41 14.83
N ASP A 72 -16.62 -5.39 14.49
CA ASP A 72 -17.46 -4.22 14.70
C ASP A 72 -17.61 -4.04 16.21
N ALA A 73 -16.94 -3.04 16.77
CA ALA A 73 -17.54 -2.22 17.82
C ALA A 73 -18.03 -0.97 17.07
N ASP A 74 -19.22 -1.03 16.48
CA ASP A 74 -20.52 -0.82 17.12
C ASP A 74 -20.58 0.35 18.11
N GLY A 75 -21.58 1.19 17.87
CA GLY A 75 -21.85 2.42 18.58
C GLY A 75 -22.70 3.40 17.77
N SER A 76 -23.62 2.91 16.93
CA SER A 76 -24.75 3.74 16.48
C SER A 76 -25.70 3.98 17.66
N ALA A 77 -25.39 4.95 18.52
CA ALA A 77 -26.34 5.48 19.48
C ALA A 77 -27.00 6.74 18.90
N LYS A 78 -28.22 6.59 18.35
CA LYS A 78 -29.15 7.74 18.26
C LYS A 78 -29.53 8.18 19.67
N LYS A 79 -28.81 9.16 20.23
CA LYS A 79 -29.34 9.99 21.34
C LYS A 79 -28.73 11.40 21.32
N LYS A 80 -29.59 12.34 20.91
CA LYS A 80 -29.60 13.79 21.20
C LYS A 80 -28.44 14.62 20.62
N LYS A 81 -28.82 15.46 19.65
CA LYS A 81 -28.29 16.81 19.39
C LYS A 81 -27.47 17.35 20.58
N LYS A 82 -26.14 17.25 20.51
CA LYS A 82 -25.22 17.81 21.51
C LYS A 82 -23.89 18.15 20.86
N THR A 83 -23.83 19.38 20.34
CA THR A 83 -22.63 20.23 20.18
C THR A 83 -21.29 19.48 20.06
N SER A 84 -20.83 19.38 18.82
CA SER A 84 -19.45 19.15 18.37
C SER A 84 -18.37 19.47 19.41
N LYS A 85 -17.90 18.46 20.16
CA LYS A 85 -16.55 18.52 20.75
C LYS A 85 -15.57 18.17 19.64
N LYS A 86 -14.95 19.21 19.10
CA LYS A 86 -13.81 19.19 18.17
C LYS A 86 -12.80 18.18 18.71
N ALA A 87 -12.50 17.11 17.95
CA ALA A 87 -11.35 16.28 18.27
C ALA A 87 -10.13 17.21 18.24
N GLU A 88 -9.57 17.47 19.41
CA GLU A 88 -8.44 18.38 19.56
C GLU A 88 -7.26 17.74 18.84
N PHE A 89 -6.68 18.46 17.89
CA PHE A 89 -5.43 18.04 17.27
C PHE A 89 -4.37 18.14 18.35
N VAL A 90 -3.55 17.11 18.53
CA VAL A 90 -2.45 17.18 19.50
C VAL A 90 -1.49 18.32 19.12
N HIS A 91 -1.31 18.55 17.81
CA HIS A 91 -0.66 19.73 17.26
C HIS A 91 -1.51 20.38 16.17
N GLU A 92 -1.74 21.70 16.30
CA GLU A 92 -2.46 22.48 15.30
C GLU A 92 -1.75 22.51 13.94
N GLU A 93 -0.43 22.35 13.89
CA GLU A 93 0.35 22.30 12.64
C GLU A 93 0.05 21.05 11.80
N ASN A 94 -0.34 19.94 12.44
CA ASN A 94 -0.74 18.73 11.75
C ASN A 94 -2.17 18.81 11.20
N ARG A 95 -2.92 19.87 11.54
CA ARG A 95 -4.31 20.07 11.10
C ARG A 95 -4.46 20.15 9.58
N PRO A 96 -3.76 21.05 8.86
CA PRO A 96 -3.86 21.13 7.40
C PRO A 96 -3.44 19.82 6.73
N LEU A 97 -2.40 19.16 7.23
CA LEU A 97 -1.95 17.86 6.72
C LEU A 97 -3.04 16.80 6.87
N ALA A 98 -3.57 16.62 8.08
CA ALA A 98 -4.63 15.65 8.35
C ALA A 98 -5.91 15.93 7.55
N GLU A 99 -6.24 17.19 7.33
CA GLU A 99 -7.39 17.60 6.51
C GLU A 99 -7.17 17.30 5.03
N ALA A 100 -5.99 17.60 4.49
CA ALA A 100 -5.60 17.25 3.13
C ALA A 100 -5.72 15.75 2.88
N PHE A 101 -5.19 14.91 3.77
CA PHE A 101 -5.30 13.45 3.67
C PHE A 101 -6.73 12.93 3.83
N ARG A 102 -7.55 13.59 4.65
CA ARG A 102 -8.98 13.24 4.78
C ARG A 102 -9.72 13.50 3.48
N SER A 103 -9.49 14.65 2.85
CA SER A 103 -10.08 15.02 1.57
C SER A 103 -9.58 14.10 0.45
N LEU A 104 -8.26 13.84 0.38
CA LEU A 104 -7.66 12.89 -0.54
C LEU A 104 -8.30 11.50 -0.43
N GLY A 105 -8.53 11.02 0.80
CA GLY A 105 -9.21 9.75 1.04
C GLY A 105 -10.63 9.71 0.47
N GLY A 106 -11.38 10.81 0.63
CA GLY A 106 -12.73 10.96 0.06
C GLY A 106 -12.73 10.90 -1.46
N TYR A 107 -11.83 11.66 -2.11
CA TYR A 107 -11.70 11.68 -3.56
C TYR A 107 -11.21 10.35 -4.14
N ALA A 108 -10.22 9.73 -3.49
CA ALA A 108 -9.70 8.43 -3.90
C ALA A 108 -10.78 7.32 -3.86
N MET A 109 -11.79 7.43 -2.99
CA MET A 109 -12.94 6.52 -2.98
C MET A 109 -13.94 6.81 -4.10
N LYS A 110 -14.03 8.06 -4.56
CA LYS A 110 -14.90 8.48 -5.66
C LYS A 110 -14.34 8.11 -7.04
N ASP A 111 -13.02 7.99 -7.15
CA ASP A 111 -12.29 7.64 -8.37
C ASP A 111 -12.75 6.34 -9.07
N GLY A 112 -13.42 5.43 -8.36
CA GLY A 112 -13.95 4.18 -8.95
C GLY A 112 -12.87 3.18 -9.40
N SER A 113 -11.58 3.51 -9.27
CA SER A 113 -10.45 2.60 -9.45
C SER A 113 -10.62 1.32 -8.62
N GLY A 114 -10.21 0.16 -9.15
CA GLY A 114 -10.25 -1.11 -8.41
C GLY A 114 -9.48 -1.08 -7.07
N ASN A 115 -8.57 -0.11 -6.91
CA ASN A 115 -7.80 0.11 -5.69
C ASN A 115 -8.28 1.32 -4.86
N ALA A 116 -9.33 2.01 -5.29
CA ALA A 116 -9.92 3.20 -4.65
C ALA A 116 -10.22 2.98 -3.17
N ARG A 117 -10.85 1.85 -2.85
CA ARG A 117 -11.26 1.50 -1.48
C ARG A 117 -10.06 1.27 -0.55
N PHE A 118 -8.99 0.67 -1.08
CA PHE A 118 -7.76 0.45 -0.33
C PHE A 118 -7.00 1.76 -0.13
N LYS A 119 -6.83 2.56 -1.19
CA LYS A 119 -6.18 3.87 -1.14
C LYS A 119 -6.91 4.82 -0.17
N GLY A 120 -8.22 4.98 -0.34
CA GLY A 120 -9.06 5.82 0.50
C GLY A 120 -8.98 5.44 1.98
N GLY A 121 -9.09 4.13 2.28
CA GLY A 121 -8.93 3.63 3.65
C GLY A 121 -7.56 3.92 4.25
N THR A 122 -6.49 3.82 3.45
CA THR A 122 -5.13 4.17 3.89
C THR A 122 -4.99 5.66 4.19
N TYR A 123 -5.48 6.54 3.32
CA TYR A 123 -5.41 7.98 3.53
C TYR A 123 -6.24 8.43 4.74
N MET A 124 -7.43 7.85 4.95
CA MET A 124 -8.23 8.14 6.15
C MET A 124 -7.56 7.68 7.45
N LYS A 125 -6.89 6.51 7.43
CA LYS A 125 -6.08 6.06 8.59
C LYS A 125 -4.91 6.98 8.85
N ALA A 126 -4.21 7.42 7.81
CA ALA A 126 -3.12 8.39 7.92
C ALA A 126 -3.61 9.72 8.53
N ALA A 127 -4.72 10.26 8.02
CA ALA A 127 -5.33 11.48 8.55
C ALA A 127 -5.67 11.38 10.04
N LYS A 128 -6.21 10.23 10.48
CA LYS A 128 -6.49 9.99 11.90
C LYS A 128 -5.19 9.98 12.71
N ALA A 129 -4.17 9.30 12.21
CA ALA A 129 -2.92 9.20 12.92
C ALA A 129 -2.18 10.53 13.04
N PHE A 130 -2.22 11.41 12.03
CA PHE A 130 -1.66 12.76 12.13
C PHE A 130 -2.36 13.62 13.18
N ARG A 131 -3.65 13.36 13.46
CA ARG A 131 -4.38 14.04 14.54
C ARG A 131 -3.93 13.60 15.92
N GLU A 132 -3.65 12.30 16.06
CA GLU A 132 -3.23 11.65 17.32
C GLU A 132 -1.71 11.73 17.54
N TYR A 133 -0.95 12.28 16.60
CA TYR A 133 0.50 12.32 16.67
C TYR A 133 0.99 13.45 17.59
N GLU A 134 1.81 13.08 18.58
CA GLU A 134 2.31 13.96 19.65
C GLU A 134 3.48 14.87 19.25
N GLU A 135 3.92 14.84 17.99
CA GLU A 135 4.97 15.73 17.49
C GLU A 135 4.48 16.43 16.22
N VAL A 136 5.15 17.51 15.81
CA VAL A 136 4.89 18.14 14.51
C VAL A 136 5.43 17.21 13.42
N VAL A 137 4.61 16.95 12.39
CA VAL A 137 5.01 16.15 11.24
C VAL A 137 5.72 17.06 10.25
N GLU A 138 7.04 16.96 10.18
CA GLU A 138 7.86 17.77 9.26
C GLU A 138 8.37 16.96 8.06
N SER A 139 8.46 15.63 8.20
CA SER A 139 8.87 14.73 7.12
C SER A 139 8.21 13.37 7.21
N GLY A 140 7.97 12.79 6.04
CA GLY A 140 7.50 11.41 5.89
C GLY A 140 8.36 10.40 6.65
N ARG A 141 9.68 10.63 6.76
CA ARG A 141 10.60 9.70 7.46
C ARG A 141 10.32 9.59 8.96
N GLN A 142 9.83 10.64 9.62
CA GLN A 142 9.50 10.61 11.05
C GLN A 142 8.37 9.61 11.35
N LEU A 143 7.47 9.43 10.39
CA LEU A 143 6.30 8.57 10.52
C LEU A 143 6.63 7.08 10.36
N LYS A 144 7.83 6.76 9.83
CA LYS A 144 8.26 5.40 9.52
C LYS A 144 8.36 4.56 10.79
N GLY A 145 7.40 3.65 10.97
CA GLY A 145 7.36 2.74 12.12
C GLY A 145 6.76 3.32 13.40
N LYS A 146 6.53 4.65 13.46
CA LYS A 146 5.79 5.28 14.57
C LYS A 146 4.28 5.11 14.44
N ILE A 147 3.77 5.13 13.20
CA ILE A 147 2.34 5.12 12.94
C ILE A 147 1.91 3.86 12.17
N LYS A 148 0.96 3.10 12.76
CA LYS A 148 0.30 1.99 12.07
C LYS A 148 -0.67 2.52 11.01
N GLY A 149 -0.44 2.13 9.75
CA GLY A 149 -1.28 2.54 8.61
C GLY A 149 -0.68 3.63 7.73
N VAL A 150 0.47 4.20 8.10
CA VAL A 150 1.27 5.07 7.24
C VAL A 150 2.29 4.23 6.50
N GLY A 151 2.06 4.05 5.19
CA GLY A 151 2.95 3.32 4.30
C GLY A 151 3.96 4.23 3.58
N PRO A 152 4.92 3.66 2.84
CA PRO A 152 5.92 4.42 2.08
C PRO A 152 5.32 5.46 1.13
N LYS A 153 4.19 5.14 0.51
CA LYS A 153 3.47 6.09 -0.35
C LYS A 153 2.91 7.27 0.44
N VAL A 154 2.31 7.05 1.61
CA VAL A 154 1.79 8.13 2.46
C VAL A 154 2.93 9.03 2.93
N MET A 155 4.07 8.45 3.33
CA MET A 155 5.26 9.22 3.71
C MET A 155 5.75 10.12 2.58
N ALA A 156 5.84 9.61 1.35
CA ALA A 156 6.22 10.40 0.18
C ALA A 156 5.24 11.56 -0.09
N LEU A 157 3.94 11.34 0.09
CA LEU A 157 2.93 12.40 -0.06
C LEU A 157 3.02 13.45 1.07
N VAL A 158 3.46 13.06 2.27
CA VAL A 158 3.71 14.00 3.36
C VAL A 158 4.92 14.87 3.03
N ASP A 159 6.03 14.26 2.60
CA ASP A 159 7.22 15.02 2.16
C ASP A 159 6.85 15.97 1.01
N GLU A 160 6.08 15.52 0.02
CA GLU A 160 5.59 16.36 -1.08
C GLU A 160 4.71 17.52 -0.57
N PHE A 161 3.81 17.27 0.36
CA PHE A 161 2.98 18.33 0.96
C PHE A 161 3.83 19.35 1.72
N MET A 162 4.94 18.95 2.34
CA MET A 162 5.85 19.87 3.03
C MET A 162 6.70 20.69 2.05
N GLU A 163 7.12 20.10 0.93
CA GLU A 163 7.89 20.80 -0.11
C GLU A 163 7.01 21.74 -0.96
N THR A 164 5.80 21.32 -1.31
CA THR A 164 4.94 22.02 -2.28
C THR A 164 3.70 22.68 -1.66
N GLY A 165 3.36 22.35 -0.42
CA GLY A 165 2.15 22.82 0.27
C GLY A 165 0.86 22.12 -0.17
N VAL A 166 0.91 21.23 -1.16
CA VAL A 166 -0.24 20.50 -1.71
C VAL A 166 0.13 19.06 -2.05
N ILE A 167 -0.87 18.17 -2.13
CA ILE A 167 -0.65 16.80 -2.60
C ILE A 167 -1.00 16.76 -4.10
N ALA A 168 -0.07 16.36 -4.96
CA ALA A 168 -0.27 16.31 -6.41
C ALA A 168 -1.43 15.37 -6.79
N GLU A 169 -1.53 14.20 -6.15
CA GLU A 169 -2.69 13.30 -6.34
C GLU A 169 -4.01 14.00 -5.97
N LEU A 170 -4.04 14.83 -4.92
CA LEU A 170 -5.25 15.57 -4.53
C LEU A 170 -5.61 16.62 -5.58
N GLN A 171 -4.61 17.31 -6.13
CA GLN A 171 -4.82 18.32 -7.16
C GLN A 171 -5.34 17.71 -8.46
N GLU A 172 -4.82 16.56 -8.87
CA GLU A 172 -5.32 15.80 -10.02
C GLU A 172 -6.77 15.34 -9.78
N TYR A 173 -7.08 14.85 -8.58
CA TYR A 173 -8.46 14.51 -8.20
C TYR A 173 -9.39 15.72 -8.23
N LYS A 174 -8.95 16.87 -7.71
CA LYS A 174 -9.74 18.10 -7.70
C LYS A 174 -9.98 18.62 -9.12
N ALA A 175 -8.99 18.51 -9.99
CA ALA A 175 -9.10 18.88 -11.41
C ALA A 175 -10.01 17.93 -12.19
N THR A 176 -9.98 16.62 -11.87
CA THR A 176 -10.74 15.60 -12.61
C THR A 176 -12.19 15.52 -12.17
N PHE A 177 -12.46 15.60 -10.86
CA PHE A 177 -13.80 15.43 -10.31
C PHE A 177 -14.56 16.73 -10.11
N GLY A 178 -13.89 17.88 -10.29
CA GLY A 178 -14.48 19.21 -10.12
C GLY A 178 -14.95 19.42 -8.68
N ASP A 179 -14.30 20.33 -7.96
CA ASP A 179 -14.97 20.94 -6.81
C ASP A 179 -16.06 21.84 -7.41
N ASP A 180 -17.22 21.25 -7.69
CA ASP A 180 -18.45 21.93 -8.12
C ASP A 180 -18.91 22.79 -6.92
N SER A 181 -18.20 23.90 -6.75
CA SER A 181 -18.51 25.01 -5.84
C SER A 181 -19.23 26.10 -6.63
#